data_AF-A0A952NW10-F1
#
_entry.id   AF-A0A952NW10-F1
#
_cell.length_a   1.000
_cell.length_b   1.000
_cell.length_c   1.000
_cell.angle_alpha   90.00
_cell.angle_beta   90.00
_cell.angle_gamma   90.00
#
_symmetry.space_group_name_H-M   'P 1'
#
loop_
_entity.id
_entity.type
_entity.pdbx_description
1 polymer ?
#
loop_
_entity_poly.entity_id
_entity_poly.type
_entity_poly.pdbx_seq_one_letter_code
_entity_poly.pdbx_strand_id
1 'polypeptide(L)'
;MSMKAGVLGTMILSMLWLAACQESTLKTGFRGGDGGPQALRFCDVALSYESVKPIFENRCQRCHQSGSRNAVTSYNEVFRIKDSIHFEVSNDLMPDDGPLVADQKRLMVAWLEAGAPETSAQVLACPPTGGGEKPGPPGDQPAEPPPVAPTPTPPGQGPARTYAELREKVLVPKCMNCHSLDGSAMLYDFTDYRSMVALTDIFDRANPANSVIVQVVLKEGRGQMPPVRSNIPRLTDDEVELLRGWIEDGLLE
;
A
#
# COMPACT_ATOMS: atom_id res chain seq x y z
N MET A 1 76.65 45.13 -20.85
CA MET A 1 75.91 45.31 -22.12
C MET A 1 74.73 44.37 -22.14
N SER A 2 73.57 44.91 -22.52
CA SER A 2 72.32 44.24 -22.91
C SER A 2 71.45 43.56 -21.86
N MET A 3 70.42 44.33 -21.49
CA MET A 3 69.10 43.92 -20.99
C MET A 3 68.30 43.19 -22.09
N LYS A 4 67.36 42.32 -21.67
CA LYS A 4 66.02 42.01 -22.23
C LYS A 4 65.37 40.96 -21.31
N ALA A 5 64.43 41.30 -20.42
CA ALA A 5 63.00 41.58 -20.63
C ALA A 5 62.18 40.35 -21.10
N GLY A 6 61.20 39.95 -20.28
CA GLY A 6 60.18 38.92 -20.57
C GLY A 6 59.54 38.42 -19.26
N VAL A 7 58.62 39.18 -18.65
CA VAL A 7 57.15 39.01 -18.77
C VAL A 7 56.72 37.62 -18.27
N LEU A 8 56.32 37.56 -17.00
CA LEU A 8 54.91 37.45 -16.58
C LEU A 8 54.35 36.05 -16.82
N GLY A 9 54.53 35.17 -15.83
CA GLY A 9 53.92 33.84 -15.77
C GLY A 9 53.21 33.68 -14.44
N THR A 10 52.00 34.21 -14.39
CA THR A 10 50.92 33.98 -13.43
C THR A 10 51.08 32.79 -12.48
N MET A 11 51.21 33.12 -11.19
CA MET A 11 50.92 32.23 -10.06
C MET A 11 49.41 31.93 -10.08
N ILE A 12 48.98 30.83 -10.70
CA ILE A 12 47.61 30.33 -10.54
C ILE A 12 47.64 29.37 -9.36
N LEU A 13 47.25 29.93 -8.21
CA LEU A 13 46.83 29.24 -7.01
C LEU A 13 45.65 28.33 -7.39
N SER A 14 45.91 27.05 -7.64
CA SER A 14 44.88 26.03 -7.81
C SER A 14 44.16 25.82 -6.50
N MET A 15 43.19 26.70 -6.22
CA MET A 15 42.16 26.47 -5.23
C MET A 15 41.40 25.22 -5.65
N LEU A 16 41.64 24.15 -4.90
CA LEU A 16 40.79 22.97 -4.83
C LEU A 16 39.35 23.43 -4.60
N TRP A 17 38.55 23.46 -5.65
CA TRP A 17 37.11 23.46 -5.54
C TRP A 17 36.71 22.05 -5.14
N LEU A 18 36.67 21.81 -3.82
CA LEU A 18 35.78 20.81 -3.26
C LEU A 18 34.37 21.25 -3.66
N ALA A 19 33.86 20.69 -4.74
CA ALA A 19 32.44 20.62 -4.97
C ALA A 19 31.87 19.84 -3.78
N ALA A 20 31.47 20.57 -2.74
CA ALA A 20 30.59 20.06 -1.73
C ALA A 20 29.29 19.71 -2.47
N CYS A 21 29.16 18.45 -2.89
CA CYS A 21 27.85 17.85 -3.02
C CYS A 21 27.24 17.96 -1.62
N GLN A 22 26.47 19.03 -1.42
CA GLN A 22 25.56 19.15 -0.32
C GLN A 22 24.49 18.09 -0.59
N GLU A 23 24.80 16.86 -0.19
CA GLU A 23 23.84 15.78 -0.11
C GLU A 23 22.79 16.29 0.87
N SER A 24 21.72 16.81 0.29
CA SER A 24 20.49 17.11 0.99
C SER A 24 19.98 15.74 1.35
N THR A 25 20.47 15.20 2.47
CA THR A 25 19.79 14.15 3.19
C THR A 25 18.40 14.72 3.43
N LEU A 26 17.45 14.34 2.57
CA LEU A 26 16.05 14.37 2.92
C LEU A 26 15.99 13.45 4.13
N LYS A 27 16.11 14.08 5.28
CA LYS A 27 15.79 13.52 6.56
C LYS A 27 14.39 12.99 6.38
N THR A 28 14.29 11.67 6.21
CA THR A 28 13.05 10.93 6.37
C THR A 28 12.42 11.52 7.63
N GLY A 29 11.28 12.17 7.44
CA GLY A 29 10.61 12.94 8.48
C GLY A 29 10.01 11.99 9.50
N PHE A 30 10.85 11.28 10.25
CA PHE A 30 10.48 10.66 11.50
C PHE A 30 10.44 11.78 12.55
N ARG A 31 9.36 12.55 12.54
CA ARG A 31 9.01 13.36 13.69
C ARG A 31 8.27 12.44 14.65
N GLY A 32 9.03 11.86 15.57
CA GLY A 32 8.49 11.10 16.70
C GLY A 32 7.67 12.02 17.61
N GLY A 33 6.45 11.57 17.87
CA GLY A 33 5.50 12.14 18.81
C GLY A 33 4.16 11.46 18.57
N ASP A 34 3.69 10.71 19.56
CA ASP A 34 2.30 10.25 19.72
C ASP A 34 1.94 8.91 19.04
N GLY A 35 2.40 7.81 19.64
CA GLY A 35 1.71 6.50 19.74
C GLY A 35 0.99 5.91 18.52
N GLY A 36 1.69 5.04 17.78
CA GLY A 36 1.11 4.04 16.87
C GLY A 36 2.06 3.66 15.72
N PRO A 37 2.24 2.37 15.36
CA PRO A 37 2.96 2.00 14.15
C PRO A 37 2.20 2.53 12.93
N GLN A 38 2.88 3.37 12.16
CA GLN A 38 2.29 4.15 11.09
C GLN A 38 1.89 3.22 9.92
N ALA A 39 0.60 2.93 9.78
CA ALA A 39 0.04 2.48 8.51
C ALA A 39 0.41 3.53 7.45
N LEU A 40 1.20 3.15 6.45
CA LEU A 40 1.59 4.04 5.36
C LEU A 40 0.31 4.46 4.62
N ARG A 41 -0.17 5.67 4.91
CA ARG A 41 -1.07 6.34 4.00
C ARG A 41 -0.30 6.58 2.71
N PHE A 42 -0.86 6.21 1.55
CA PHE A 42 -0.31 6.58 0.23
C PHE A 42 -0.54 8.08 -0.05
N CYS A 43 -0.12 8.92 0.87
CA CYS A 43 -0.03 10.35 0.71
C CYS A 43 1.27 10.87 1.30
N ASP A 44 1.69 12.03 0.82
CA ASP A 44 3.05 12.56 0.97
C ASP A 44 4.14 11.65 0.36
N VAL A 45 3.72 10.74 -0.53
CA VAL A 45 4.60 9.90 -1.33
C VAL A 45 5.08 10.68 -2.54
N ALA A 46 6.39 10.63 -2.83
CA ALA A 46 6.95 11.26 -4.02
C ALA A 46 6.31 10.71 -5.30
N LEU A 47 5.94 11.59 -6.23
CA LEU A 47 5.51 11.19 -7.56
C LEU A 47 6.75 10.84 -8.40
N SER A 48 7.41 9.73 -8.10
CA SER A 48 8.63 9.27 -8.78
C SER A 48 8.50 7.83 -9.26
N TYR A 49 9.38 7.42 -10.19
CA TYR A 49 9.39 6.03 -10.67
C TYR A 49 9.61 5.02 -9.53
N GLU A 50 10.48 5.36 -8.58
CA GLU A 50 10.75 4.50 -7.42
C GLU A 50 9.49 4.23 -6.60
N SER A 51 8.61 5.23 -6.47
CA SER A 51 7.37 5.09 -5.70
C SER A 51 6.31 4.22 -6.39
N VAL A 52 6.30 4.14 -7.72
CA VAL A 52 5.36 3.29 -8.49
C VAL A 52 5.95 1.94 -8.91
N LYS A 53 7.27 1.77 -8.82
CA LYS A 53 7.99 0.57 -9.24
C LYS A 53 7.43 -0.72 -8.63
N PRO A 54 7.06 -0.79 -7.33
CA PRO A 54 6.43 -1.99 -6.77
C PRO A 54 5.11 -2.36 -7.46
N ILE A 55 4.35 -1.40 -8.00
CA ILE A 55 3.11 -1.68 -8.74
C ILE A 55 3.45 -2.38 -10.05
N PHE A 56 4.45 -1.90 -10.80
CA PHE A 56 4.89 -2.55 -12.03
C PHE A 56 5.40 -3.98 -11.78
N GLU A 57 6.28 -4.15 -10.80
CA GLU A 57 6.89 -5.45 -10.46
C GLU A 57 5.84 -6.49 -10.05
N ASN A 58 4.86 -6.09 -9.24
CA ASN A 58 3.88 -7.01 -8.68
C ASN A 58 2.63 -7.20 -9.55
N ARG A 59 2.22 -6.20 -10.34
CA ARG A 59 0.94 -6.23 -11.06
C ARG A 59 1.09 -6.36 -12.58
N CYS A 60 2.16 -5.84 -13.16
CA CYS A 60 2.27 -5.71 -14.62
C CYS A 60 3.30 -6.68 -15.21
N GLN A 61 4.47 -6.79 -14.59
CA GLN A 61 5.62 -7.49 -15.17
C GLN A 61 5.41 -9.00 -15.33
N ARG A 62 4.44 -9.61 -14.66
CA ARG A 62 4.08 -11.01 -14.89
C ARG A 62 3.76 -11.30 -16.35
N CYS A 63 3.07 -10.38 -17.03
CA CYS A 63 2.68 -10.48 -18.45
C CYS A 63 3.47 -9.52 -19.35
N HIS A 64 3.99 -8.41 -18.80
CA HIS A 64 4.69 -7.35 -19.51
C HIS A 64 6.22 -7.43 -19.32
N GLN A 65 6.78 -8.59 -19.66
CA GLN A 65 8.20 -8.90 -19.47
C GLN A 65 9.11 -8.24 -20.53
N SER A 66 10.41 -8.23 -20.24
CA SER A 66 11.44 -7.69 -21.13
C SER A 66 11.40 -8.35 -22.51
N GLY A 67 11.62 -7.55 -23.56
CA GLY A 67 11.60 -8.01 -24.95
C GLY A 67 10.22 -7.98 -25.63
N SER A 68 9.12 -7.73 -24.91
CA SER A 68 7.82 -7.44 -25.53
C SER A 68 7.70 -5.95 -25.91
N ARG A 69 6.86 -5.62 -26.90
CA ARG A 69 6.61 -4.22 -27.29
C ARG A 69 6.00 -3.39 -26.15
N ASN A 70 5.28 -4.05 -25.26
CA ASN A 70 4.60 -3.50 -24.09
C ASN A 70 5.31 -3.88 -22.77
N ALA A 71 6.63 -4.13 -22.80
CA ALA A 71 7.41 -4.42 -21.61
C ALA A 71 7.36 -3.25 -20.62
N VAL A 72 7.35 -3.55 -19.32
CA VAL A 72 7.33 -2.56 -18.23
C VAL A 72 8.36 -2.91 -17.15
N THR A 73 9.51 -3.45 -17.57
CA THR A 73 10.56 -3.95 -16.67
C THR A 73 11.60 -2.90 -16.29
N SER A 74 11.54 -1.73 -16.91
CA SER A 74 12.43 -0.60 -16.63
C SER A 74 11.71 0.73 -16.82
N TYR A 75 12.25 1.79 -16.22
CA TYR A 75 11.75 3.16 -16.40
C TYR A 75 11.64 3.55 -17.87
N ASN A 76 12.70 3.31 -18.65
CA ASN A 76 12.73 3.67 -20.08
C ASN A 76 11.62 2.99 -20.89
N GLU A 77 11.32 1.73 -20.59
CA GLU A 77 10.24 1.00 -21.24
C GLU A 77 8.88 1.56 -20.85
N VAL A 78 8.65 1.80 -19.56
CA VAL A 78 7.42 2.42 -19.03
C VAL A 78 7.21 3.81 -19.62
N PHE A 79 8.23 4.67 -19.58
CA PHE A 79 8.17 6.05 -20.06
C PHE A 79 7.80 6.14 -21.54
N ARG A 80 8.29 5.20 -22.35
CA ARG A 80 7.98 5.10 -23.78
C ARG A 80 6.49 4.85 -24.06
N ILE A 81 5.79 4.15 -23.18
CA ILE A 81 4.38 3.74 -23.37
C ILE A 81 3.44 4.35 -22.32
N LYS A 82 3.89 5.37 -21.59
CA LYS A 82 3.18 5.93 -20.43
C LYS A 82 1.74 6.37 -20.74
N ASP A 83 1.48 6.90 -21.93
CA ASP A 83 0.14 7.33 -22.33
C ASP A 83 -0.81 6.14 -22.51
N SER A 84 -0.31 5.02 -23.03
CA SER A 84 -1.07 3.77 -23.10
C SER A 84 -1.30 3.20 -21.70
N ILE A 85 -0.28 3.16 -20.84
CA ILE A 85 -0.45 2.73 -19.44
C ILE A 85 -1.50 3.59 -18.74
N HIS A 86 -1.44 4.91 -18.92
CA HIS A 86 -2.40 5.84 -18.34
C HIS A 86 -3.82 5.55 -18.81
N PHE A 87 -4.02 5.34 -20.11
CA PHE A 87 -5.33 4.98 -20.66
C PHE A 87 -5.86 3.66 -20.09
N GLU A 88 -5.07 2.59 -20.15
CA GLU A 88 -5.51 1.25 -19.73
C GLU A 88 -5.80 1.19 -18.22
N VAL A 89 -4.93 1.79 -17.39
CA VAL A 89 -5.08 1.82 -15.93
C VAL A 89 -6.23 2.73 -15.50
N SER A 90 -6.40 3.90 -16.13
CA SER A 90 -7.50 4.82 -15.78
C SER A 90 -8.87 4.23 -16.10
N ASN A 91 -8.96 3.41 -17.14
CA ASN A 91 -10.20 2.76 -17.59
C ASN A 91 -10.37 1.33 -17.06
N ASP A 92 -9.53 0.88 -16.12
CA ASP A 92 -9.63 -0.46 -15.50
C ASP A 92 -9.54 -1.62 -16.50
N LEU A 93 -8.90 -1.39 -17.65
CA LEU A 93 -8.69 -2.39 -18.71
C LEU A 93 -7.48 -3.29 -18.41
N MET A 94 -6.56 -2.81 -17.58
CA MET A 94 -5.40 -3.55 -17.09
C MET A 94 -5.22 -3.32 -15.59
N PRO A 95 -4.74 -4.32 -14.85
CA PRO A 95 -4.37 -5.67 -15.31
C PRO A 95 -5.53 -6.63 -15.64
N ASP A 96 -5.26 -7.69 -16.43
CA ASP A 96 -6.23 -8.73 -16.82
C ASP A 96 -6.80 -9.54 -15.64
N ASP A 97 -6.08 -9.58 -14.50
CA ASP A 97 -6.55 -10.23 -13.26
C ASP A 97 -7.40 -9.30 -12.37
N GLY A 98 -7.78 -8.14 -12.87
CA GLY A 98 -8.61 -7.14 -12.21
C GLY A 98 -7.88 -5.81 -12.01
N PRO A 99 -8.63 -4.69 -11.88
CA PRO A 99 -8.05 -3.36 -11.81
C PRO A 99 -7.09 -3.17 -10.63
N LEU A 100 -6.33 -2.07 -10.67
CA LEU A 100 -5.55 -1.62 -9.51
C LEU A 100 -6.51 -1.18 -8.40
N VAL A 101 -6.17 -1.49 -7.15
CA VAL A 101 -6.94 -0.99 -5.99
C VAL A 101 -6.85 0.55 -5.93
N ALA A 102 -7.82 1.19 -5.28
CA ALA A 102 -8.03 2.64 -5.37
C ALA A 102 -6.76 3.48 -5.11
N ASP A 103 -5.98 3.16 -4.07
CA ASP A 103 -4.77 3.91 -3.75
C ASP A 103 -3.61 3.68 -4.74
N GLN A 104 -3.47 2.45 -5.24
CA GLN A 104 -2.49 2.13 -6.29
C GLN A 104 -2.84 2.84 -7.60
N LYS A 105 -4.11 2.80 -7.99
CA LYS A 105 -4.62 3.52 -9.16
C LYS A 105 -4.39 5.01 -8.99
N ARG A 106 -4.69 5.57 -7.81
CA ARG A 106 -4.48 6.98 -7.50
C ARG A 106 -3.01 7.39 -7.62
N LEU A 107 -2.09 6.64 -7.03
CA LEU A 107 -0.66 6.92 -7.13
C LEU A 107 -0.14 6.77 -8.56
N MET A 108 -0.52 5.69 -9.26
CA MET A 108 -0.12 5.44 -10.64
C MET A 108 -0.62 6.54 -11.58
N VAL A 109 -1.91 6.88 -11.50
CA VAL A 109 -2.53 7.93 -12.32
C VAL A 109 -1.89 9.28 -12.02
N ALA A 110 -1.74 9.66 -10.75
CA ALA A 110 -1.12 10.94 -10.39
C ALA A 110 0.34 11.04 -10.87
N TRP A 111 1.11 9.95 -10.78
CA TRP A 111 2.48 9.92 -11.30
C TRP A 111 2.52 10.05 -12.84
N LEU A 112 1.62 9.37 -13.55
CA LEU A 112 1.49 9.47 -15.00
C LEU A 112 1.05 10.86 -15.45
N GLU A 113 0.08 11.47 -14.76
CA GLU A 113 -0.40 12.84 -14.99
C GLU A 113 0.68 13.89 -14.71
N ALA A 114 1.56 13.65 -13.73
CA ALA A 114 2.77 14.45 -13.49
C ALA A 114 3.85 14.29 -14.57
N GLY A 115 3.59 13.49 -15.60
CA GLY A 115 4.48 13.27 -16.75
C GLY A 115 5.36 12.04 -16.64
N ALA A 116 5.09 11.15 -15.69
CA ALA A 116 5.90 9.98 -15.35
C ALA A 116 7.37 10.30 -15.04
N PRO A 117 7.67 11.26 -14.13
CA PRO A 117 9.04 11.64 -13.87
C PRO A 117 9.82 10.51 -13.18
N GLU A 118 11.06 10.29 -13.59
CA GLU A 118 11.96 9.31 -12.95
C GLU A 118 12.23 9.69 -11.49
N THR A 119 12.49 10.98 -11.25
CA THR A 119 12.68 11.59 -9.93
C THR A 119 11.78 12.83 -9.81
N SER A 120 11.25 13.10 -8.62
CA SER A 120 10.34 14.24 -8.41
C SER A 120 10.40 14.77 -6.99
N ALA A 121 10.28 16.10 -6.86
CA ALA A 121 10.04 16.78 -5.60
C ALA A 121 8.54 16.95 -5.29
N GLN A 122 7.67 16.63 -6.26
CA GLN A 122 6.21 16.67 -6.07
C GLN A 122 5.78 15.43 -5.28
N VAL A 123 4.80 15.62 -4.41
CA VAL A 123 4.23 14.56 -3.58
C VAL A 123 2.74 14.42 -3.82
N LEU A 124 2.24 13.19 -3.72
CA LEU A 124 0.83 12.90 -3.80
C LEU A 124 0.13 13.44 -2.55
N ALA A 125 -0.69 14.48 -2.72
CA ALA A 125 -1.44 15.05 -1.60
C ALA A 125 -2.42 14.03 -1.00
N CYS A 126 -2.60 14.07 0.32
CA CYS A 126 -3.66 13.29 0.96
C CYS A 126 -5.02 13.71 0.38
N PRO A 127 -5.94 12.76 0.15
CA PRO A 127 -7.31 13.15 -0.16
C PRO A 127 -7.81 13.98 1.04
N PRO A 128 -8.57 15.06 0.80
CA PRO A 128 -9.09 15.87 1.90
C PRO A 128 -9.96 14.96 2.78
N THR A 129 -9.58 14.82 4.05
CA THR A 129 -10.49 14.30 5.08
C THR A 129 -11.53 15.38 5.34
N GLY A 130 -12.65 15.38 4.61
CA GLY A 130 -13.68 16.37 4.82
C GLY A 130 -14.94 16.20 3.97
N GLY A 131 -16.04 15.89 4.65
CA GLY A 131 -17.33 16.56 4.39
C GLY A 131 -18.34 15.87 3.48
N GLY A 132 -18.84 14.71 3.89
CA GLY A 132 -20.23 14.36 3.58
C GLY A 132 -21.15 15.12 4.53
N GLU A 133 -21.41 16.39 4.23
CA GLU A 133 -22.34 17.24 4.97
C GLU A 133 -23.74 16.63 4.92
N LYS A 134 -24.29 16.28 6.09
CA LYS A 134 -25.70 15.93 6.27
C LYS A 134 -26.52 17.21 6.19
N PRO A 135 -27.58 17.31 5.36
CA PRO A 135 -28.55 18.39 5.50
C PRO A 135 -29.22 18.32 6.88
N GLY A 136 -29.00 19.37 7.68
CA GLY A 136 -29.55 19.57 9.02
C GLY A 136 -31.02 20.04 9.04
N PRO A 137 -31.59 20.25 10.24
CA PRO A 137 -32.97 19.87 10.59
C PRO A 137 -33.97 21.05 10.68
N PRO A 138 -35.24 20.80 11.03
CA PRO A 138 -35.71 21.19 12.38
C PRO A 138 -36.58 20.10 13.01
N GLY A 139 -36.69 19.91 14.32
CA GLY A 139 -36.21 20.63 15.49
C GLY A 139 -36.70 19.87 16.74
N ASP A 140 -36.21 20.32 17.89
CA ASP A 140 -36.67 20.01 19.25
C ASP A 140 -36.57 18.56 19.74
N GLN A 141 -35.60 18.30 20.62
CA GLN A 141 -35.84 17.83 22.00
C GLN A 141 -34.52 17.74 22.83
N PRO A 142 -34.61 17.83 24.18
CA PRO A 142 -33.56 18.33 25.08
C PRO A 142 -32.51 17.30 25.55
N ALA A 143 -31.41 17.82 26.13
CA ALA A 143 -30.32 17.10 26.81
C ALA A 143 -30.81 16.07 27.87
N GLU A 144 -30.17 14.95 28.22
CA GLU A 144 -28.90 14.22 27.95
C GLU A 144 -29.10 12.74 28.46
N PRO A 145 -28.32 11.70 28.07
CA PRO A 145 -27.38 11.08 29.04
C PRO A 145 -26.06 10.51 28.42
N PRO A 146 -25.03 10.15 29.23
CA PRO A 146 -23.69 9.73 28.75
C PRO A 146 -23.70 8.36 28.03
N PRO A 147 -22.62 7.99 27.30
CA PRO A 147 -22.70 7.01 26.22
C PRO A 147 -23.01 5.60 26.73
N VAL A 148 -23.99 4.97 26.09
CA VAL A 148 -24.43 3.60 26.38
C VAL A 148 -23.42 2.61 25.77
N ALA A 149 -22.90 1.73 26.62
CA ALA A 149 -22.12 0.56 26.21
C ALA A 149 -22.94 -0.36 25.29
N PRO A 150 -22.36 -0.98 24.25
CA PRO A 150 -23.12 -1.87 23.38
C PRO A 150 -23.47 -3.19 24.09
N THR A 151 -24.77 -3.50 24.08
CA THR A 151 -25.36 -4.77 24.54
C THR A 151 -25.01 -5.93 23.59
N PRO A 152 -24.77 -7.15 24.07
CA PRO A 152 -24.46 -8.30 23.20
C PRO A 152 -25.62 -9.34 23.04
N THR A 153 -25.64 -10.03 21.87
CA THR A 153 -26.01 -11.46 21.60
C THR A 153 -27.51 -11.84 21.46
N PRO A 154 -28.01 -12.99 20.86
CA PRO A 154 -27.43 -14.23 20.20
C PRO A 154 -28.05 -14.68 18.83
N PRO A 155 -27.65 -15.84 18.18
CA PRO A 155 -26.69 -16.91 18.56
C PRO A 155 -25.56 -17.21 17.53
N GLY A 156 -24.40 -17.82 17.87
CA GLY A 156 -24.19 -18.83 18.91
C GLY A 156 -22.79 -18.89 19.57
N GLN A 157 -22.82 -18.65 20.90
CA GLN A 157 -22.09 -19.34 21.98
C GLN A 157 -20.58 -19.57 21.83
N GLY A 158 -19.85 -18.49 21.59
CA GLY A 158 -18.43 -18.35 21.96
C GLY A 158 -18.18 -16.97 22.56
N PRO A 159 -17.05 -16.73 23.24
CA PRO A 159 -16.57 -15.37 23.43
C PRO A 159 -16.45 -14.66 22.07
N ALA A 160 -16.71 -13.35 22.03
CA ALA A 160 -16.55 -12.56 20.81
C ALA A 160 -15.13 -12.71 20.28
N ARG A 161 -14.99 -13.03 18.99
CA ARG A 161 -13.71 -13.27 18.33
C ARG A 161 -13.18 -11.92 17.86
N THR A 162 -11.95 -11.56 18.27
CA THR A 162 -11.36 -10.25 17.99
C THR A 162 -10.23 -10.35 16.97
N TYR A 163 -9.87 -9.21 16.37
CA TYR A 163 -8.72 -9.13 15.48
C TYR A 163 -7.44 -9.44 16.25
N ALA A 164 -7.32 -9.02 17.51
CA ALA A 164 -6.19 -9.39 18.36
C ALA A 164 -5.99 -10.93 18.45
N GLU A 165 -7.07 -11.68 18.68
CA GLU A 165 -7.03 -13.15 18.74
C GLU A 165 -6.71 -13.77 17.37
N LEU A 166 -7.41 -13.33 16.32
CA LEU A 166 -7.16 -13.79 14.95
C LEU A 166 -5.72 -13.52 14.52
N ARG A 167 -5.19 -12.36 14.88
CA ARG A 167 -3.83 -11.93 14.55
C ARG A 167 -2.79 -12.81 15.21
N GLU A 168 -2.94 -13.08 16.50
CA GLU A 168 -2.01 -13.94 17.25
C GLU A 168 -2.02 -15.37 16.73
N LYS A 169 -3.21 -15.94 16.52
CA LYS A 169 -3.38 -17.37 16.21
C LYS A 169 -3.22 -17.70 14.73
N VAL A 170 -3.57 -16.78 13.83
CA VAL A 170 -3.64 -17.05 12.38
C VAL A 170 -2.75 -16.10 11.57
N LEU A 171 -2.94 -14.79 11.70
CA LEU A 171 -2.33 -13.85 10.75
C LEU A 171 -0.81 -13.79 10.90
N VAL A 172 -0.28 -13.61 12.11
CA VAL A 172 1.17 -13.59 12.37
C VAL A 172 1.85 -14.88 11.94
N PRO A 173 1.41 -16.09 12.38
CA PRO A 173 2.11 -17.31 12.05
C PRO A 173 1.99 -17.73 10.57
N LYS A 174 0.88 -17.39 9.89
CA LYS A 174 0.56 -18.01 8.59
C LYS A 174 0.42 -17.04 7.42
N CYS A 175 0.04 -15.79 7.68
CA CYS A 175 -0.32 -14.86 6.61
C CYS A 175 0.76 -13.78 6.45
N MET A 176 1.16 -13.13 7.54
CA MET A 176 1.99 -11.92 7.54
C MET A 176 3.43 -12.14 7.06
N ASN A 177 3.91 -13.39 6.99
CA ASN A 177 5.19 -13.73 6.35
C ASN A 177 5.23 -13.34 4.86
N CYS A 178 4.06 -13.25 4.22
CA CYS A 178 3.91 -12.80 2.84
C CYS A 178 2.97 -11.59 2.74
N HIS A 179 1.90 -11.56 3.52
CA HIS A 179 0.85 -10.54 3.54
C HIS A 179 1.20 -9.41 4.51
N SER A 180 2.29 -8.72 4.21
CA SER A 180 2.81 -7.55 4.91
C SER A 180 3.43 -6.58 3.92
N LEU A 181 3.66 -5.34 4.32
CA LEU A 181 4.22 -4.30 3.44
C LEU A 181 5.57 -4.68 2.82
N ASP A 182 6.40 -5.42 3.54
CA ASP A 182 7.70 -5.91 3.06
C ASP A 182 7.62 -7.34 2.49
N GLY A 183 6.42 -7.93 2.46
CA GLY A 183 6.17 -9.31 2.09
C GLY A 183 5.87 -9.50 0.60
N SER A 184 6.04 -10.75 0.14
CA SER A 184 5.80 -11.12 -1.27
C SER A 184 4.33 -11.01 -1.73
N ALA A 185 3.39 -10.76 -0.83
CA ALA A 185 1.96 -10.60 -1.06
C ALA A 185 1.41 -9.32 -0.40
N MET A 186 2.20 -8.24 -0.41
CA MET A 186 1.89 -6.91 0.15
C MET A 186 0.55 -6.29 -0.28
N LEU A 187 -0.07 -6.80 -1.36
CA LEU A 187 -1.37 -6.34 -1.87
C LEU A 187 -2.52 -6.51 -0.87
N TYR A 188 -2.41 -7.50 0.02
CA TYR A 188 -3.31 -7.69 1.14
C TYR A 188 -2.45 -7.61 2.39
N ASP A 189 -2.41 -6.43 3.01
CA ASP A 189 -1.66 -6.23 4.24
C ASP A 189 -2.52 -6.61 5.45
N PHE A 190 -2.06 -7.59 6.22
CA PHE A 190 -2.73 -8.07 7.43
C PHE A 190 -2.00 -7.66 8.71
N THR A 191 -1.00 -6.77 8.61
CA THR A 191 -0.14 -6.38 9.74
C THR A 191 -0.87 -5.60 10.83
N ASP A 192 -1.87 -4.82 10.45
CA ASP A 192 -2.75 -4.07 11.34
C ASP A 192 -4.23 -4.18 10.96
N TYR A 193 -5.08 -3.93 11.96
CA TYR A 193 -6.53 -4.06 11.87
C TYR A 193 -7.10 -3.18 10.77
N ARG A 194 -6.66 -1.91 10.70
CA ARG A 194 -7.24 -0.90 9.79
C ARG A 194 -6.93 -1.24 8.35
N SER A 195 -5.70 -1.68 8.06
CA SER A 195 -5.30 -2.16 6.73
C SER A 195 -6.10 -3.39 6.32
N MET A 196 -6.29 -4.34 7.24
CA MET A 196 -7.06 -5.54 6.93
C MET A 196 -8.54 -5.22 6.64
N VAL A 197 -9.25 -4.51 7.52
CA VAL A 197 -10.69 -4.25 7.33
C VAL A 197 -10.99 -3.23 6.22
N ALA A 198 -10.00 -2.49 5.74
CA ALA A 198 -10.12 -1.64 4.56
C ALA A 198 -10.24 -2.45 3.26
N LEU A 199 -9.89 -3.73 3.26
CA LEU A 199 -10.05 -4.66 2.14
C LEU A 199 -11.52 -5.11 2.05
N THR A 200 -12.42 -4.19 1.71
CA THR A 200 -13.87 -4.43 1.76
C THR A 200 -14.36 -5.51 0.79
N ASP A 201 -13.58 -5.83 -0.23
CA ASP A 201 -13.87 -6.82 -1.26
C ASP A 201 -13.55 -8.26 -0.84
N ILE A 202 -12.76 -8.47 0.23
CA ILE A 202 -12.38 -9.82 0.67
C ILE A 202 -13.27 -10.39 1.78
N PHE A 203 -14.15 -9.58 2.38
CA PHE A 203 -15.06 -9.97 3.45
C PHE A 203 -16.52 -9.86 3.04
N ASP A 204 -17.25 -10.98 3.11
CA ASP A 204 -18.70 -11.02 3.05
C ASP A 204 -19.24 -11.19 4.48
N ARG A 205 -19.68 -10.08 5.08
CA ARG A 205 -20.23 -10.09 6.45
C ARG A 205 -21.62 -10.72 6.53
N ALA A 206 -22.36 -10.76 5.42
CA ALA A 206 -23.68 -11.39 5.39
C ALA A 206 -23.54 -12.92 5.26
N ASN A 207 -22.47 -13.38 4.60
CA ASN A 207 -22.16 -14.79 4.46
C ASN A 207 -20.64 -15.01 4.53
N PRO A 208 -20.07 -15.20 5.74
CA PRO A 208 -18.63 -15.38 5.93
C PRO A 208 -18.01 -16.47 5.07
N ALA A 209 -18.76 -17.55 4.78
CA ALA A 209 -18.29 -18.64 3.92
C ALA A 209 -18.03 -18.20 2.47
N ASN A 210 -18.66 -17.13 2.00
CA ASN A 210 -18.47 -16.55 0.67
C ASN A 210 -17.32 -15.53 0.62
N SER A 211 -16.74 -15.16 1.76
CA SER A 211 -15.61 -14.23 1.81
C SER A 211 -14.45 -14.75 0.97
N VAL A 212 -13.85 -13.89 0.14
CA VAL A 212 -12.72 -14.27 -0.73
C VAL A 212 -11.59 -14.87 0.10
N ILE A 213 -11.28 -14.28 1.25
CA ILE A 213 -10.23 -14.79 2.15
C ILE A 213 -10.52 -16.22 2.61
N VAL A 214 -11.79 -16.54 2.92
CA VAL A 214 -12.23 -17.88 3.35
C VAL A 214 -12.15 -18.89 2.19
N GLN A 215 -12.57 -18.49 1.00
CA GLN A 215 -12.50 -19.34 -0.19
C GLN A 215 -11.05 -19.66 -0.58
N VAL A 216 -10.16 -18.68 -0.48
CA VAL A 216 -8.74 -18.84 -0.86
C VAL A 216 -7.97 -19.74 0.12
N VAL A 217 -8.25 -19.67 1.44
CA VAL A 217 -7.59 -20.55 2.42
C VAL A 217 -8.10 -21.99 2.36
N LEU A 218 -9.35 -22.19 1.94
CA LEU A 218 -9.96 -23.52 1.76
C LEU A 218 -9.59 -24.17 0.43
N LYS A 219 -9.19 -23.38 -0.58
CA LYS A 219 -8.77 -23.89 -1.87
C LYS A 219 -7.58 -24.84 -1.75
N GLU A 220 -7.59 -25.90 -2.56
CA GLU A 220 -6.48 -26.85 -2.66
C GLU A 220 -5.70 -26.68 -3.97
N GLY A 221 -4.39 -26.87 -3.89
CA GLY A 221 -3.52 -26.89 -5.07
C GLY A 221 -3.19 -25.48 -5.59
N ARG A 222 -3.41 -25.24 -6.89
CA ARG A 222 -2.93 -24.01 -7.54
C ARG A 222 -3.67 -22.77 -7.01
N GLY A 223 -2.92 -21.88 -6.38
CA GLY A 223 -3.45 -20.63 -5.80
C GLY A 223 -4.04 -20.81 -4.40
N GLN A 224 -3.79 -21.94 -3.74
CA GLN A 224 -4.02 -22.13 -2.31
C GLN A 224 -3.18 -21.14 -1.48
N MET A 225 -3.74 -20.66 -0.37
CA MET A 225 -3.00 -19.91 0.65
C MET A 225 -3.04 -20.62 2.02
N PRO A 226 -1.93 -20.65 2.77
CA PRO A 226 -0.58 -20.27 2.35
C PRO A 226 -0.09 -21.11 1.15
N PRO A 227 0.80 -20.58 0.28
CA PRO A 227 1.28 -21.34 -0.88
C PRO A 227 2.00 -22.60 -0.44
N VAL A 228 1.76 -23.73 -1.11
CA VAL A 228 2.44 -25.02 -0.80
C VAL A 228 3.96 -24.88 -0.74
N ARG A 229 4.54 -24.07 -1.64
CA ARG A 229 5.98 -23.78 -1.70
C ARG A 229 6.55 -23.00 -0.50
N SER A 230 5.70 -22.41 0.34
CA SER A 230 6.13 -21.61 1.50
C SER A 230 6.48 -22.46 2.72
N ASN A 231 6.13 -23.75 2.72
CA ASN A 231 6.27 -24.65 3.88
C ASN A 231 5.54 -24.18 5.16
N ILE A 232 4.64 -23.19 5.03
CA ILE A 232 3.72 -22.78 6.09
C ILE A 232 2.52 -23.75 6.07
N PRO A 233 2.16 -24.37 7.21
CA PRO A 233 1.00 -25.25 7.28
C PRO A 233 -0.30 -24.54 6.86
N ARG A 234 -1.24 -25.31 6.31
CA ARG A 234 -2.61 -24.81 6.08
C ARG A 234 -3.25 -24.37 7.39
N LEU A 235 -4.31 -23.58 7.25
CA LEU A 235 -5.18 -23.32 8.38
C LEU A 235 -5.86 -24.63 8.81
N THR A 236 -5.96 -24.84 10.12
CA THR A 236 -6.77 -25.91 10.72
C THR A 236 -8.24 -25.53 10.68
N ASP A 237 -9.13 -26.49 10.92
CA ASP A 237 -10.57 -26.22 10.99
C ASP A 237 -10.91 -25.17 12.05
N ASP A 238 -10.26 -25.23 13.23
CA ASP A 238 -10.43 -24.23 14.30
C ASP A 238 -9.94 -22.84 13.89
N GLU A 239 -8.85 -22.73 13.14
CA GLU A 239 -8.33 -21.45 12.65
C GLU A 239 -9.22 -20.85 11.54
N VAL A 240 -9.78 -21.71 10.67
CA VAL A 240 -10.78 -21.29 9.68
C VAL A 240 -12.05 -20.83 10.37
N GLU A 241 -12.48 -21.51 11.43
CA GLU A 241 -13.66 -21.13 12.21
C GLU A 241 -13.44 -19.82 12.97
N LEU A 242 -12.25 -19.60 13.53
CA LEU A 242 -11.88 -18.31 14.12
C LEU A 242 -11.95 -17.17 13.09
N LEU A 243 -11.44 -17.39 11.86
CA LEU A 243 -11.51 -16.40 10.78
C LEU A 243 -12.96 -16.10 10.36
N ARG A 244 -13.76 -17.14 10.09
CA ARG A 244 -15.18 -17.00 9.71
C ARG A 244 -15.96 -16.30 10.80
N GLY A 245 -15.69 -16.69 12.03
CA GLY A 245 -16.32 -16.17 13.22
C GLY A 245 -16.03 -14.70 13.48
N TRP A 246 -14.78 -14.29 13.30
CA TRP A 246 -14.41 -12.88 13.39
C TRP A 246 -15.12 -12.03 12.32
N ILE A 247 -15.33 -12.56 11.11
CA ILE A 247 -16.10 -11.91 10.04
C ILE A 247 -17.59 -11.81 10.42
N GLU A 248 -18.15 -12.88 10.98
CA GLU A 248 -19.53 -12.96 11.47
C GLU A 248 -19.79 -11.98 12.63
N ASP A 249 -18.85 -11.88 13.56
CA ASP A 249 -18.91 -10.98 14.72
C ASP A 249 -18.77 -9.49 14.31
N GLY A 250 -18.57 -9.21 13.02
CA GLY A 250 -18.56 -7.86 12.48
C GLY A 250 -17.18 -7.23 12.35
N LEU A 251 -16.12 -8.05 12.26
CA LEU A 251 -14.72 -7.63 12.17
C LEU A 251 -14.29 -6.86 13.42
N LEU A 252 -14.51 -7.42 14.61
CA LEU A 252 -14.18 -6.73 15.87
C LEU A 252 -12.68 -6.52 16.04
N GLU A 253 -12.24 -5.36 16.52
CA GLU A 253 -10.82 -5.09 16.80
C GLU A 253 -10.28 -5.93 17.98
#